data_AF-A0A3K5RHW5-F1
#
_entry.id   AF-A0A3K5RHW5-F1
#
_cell.length_a   1.000
_cell.length_b   1.000
_cell.length_c   1.000
_cell.angle_alpha   90.00
_cell.angle_beta   90.00
_cell.angle_gamma   90.00
#
_symmetry.space_group_name_H-M   'P 1'
#
loop_
_entity.id
_entity.type
_entity.pdbx_description
1 polymer ?
#
loop_
_entity_poly.entity_id
_entity_poly.type
_entity_poly.pdbx_seq_one_letter_code
_entity_poly.pdbx_strand_id
1 'polypeptide(L)'
;MADWFIATEGVKVVNDSASLWPQIITAVSSIGAALGGVCLTHHYARSREEKAASSRRQAELYFISTELVFHLERYAQECADVVKDEGQEDDKGYTRTTISAEAFSADDIDGDWRVLPARIMYRIRELTVLIPEANRYISVIYEFDAPPDWQMTFRERRYQYSRLGMRAVLLAKRLRKLNGMPSSHLDNGSCWSVQHVLWAEWRKQRKSRARMACPDT
;
A
#
# COMPACT_ATOMS: atom_id res chain seq x y z
N MET A 1 6.42 -22.57 107.27
CA MET A 1 5.75 -23.22 106.11
C MET A 1 5.17 -22.11 105.28
N ALA A 2 5.52 -22.08 103.99
CA ALA A 2 5.13 -21.03 103.06
C ALA A 2 3.66 -21.19 102.66
N ASP A 3 2.93 -20.08 102.64
CA ASP A 3 1.74 -19.93 101.80
C ASP A 3 2.07 -18.90 100.74
N TRP A 4 2.08 -19.36 99.50
CA TRP A 4 2.24 -18.57 98.30
C TRP A 4 0.83 -18.25 97.79
N PHE A 5 0.49 -16.97 97.66
CA PHE A 5 -0.67 -16.55 96.88
C PHE A 5 -0.17 -16.14 95.50
N ILE A 6 -0.42 -16.96 94.49
CA ILE A 6 -0.27 -16.55 93.08
C ILE A 6 -1.39 -15.54 92.81
N ALA A 7 -1.01 -14.28 92.61
CA ALA A 7 -1.83 -13.31 91.92
C ALA A 7 -1.94 -13.76 90.45
N THR A 8 -3.09 -14.30 90.06
CA THR A 8 -3.44 -14.42 88.65
C THR A 8 -3.79 -13.02 88.14
N GLU A 9 -2.78 -12.27 87.73
CA GLU A 9 -3.00 -11.05 86.96
C GLU A 9 -3.81 -11.40 85.72
N GLY A 10 -4.91 -10.67 85.56
CA GLY A 10 -5.89 -10.90 84.51
C GLY A 10 -5.23 -10.94 83.14
N VAL A 11 -5.68 -11.91 82.34
CA VAL A 11 -5.63 -11.82 80.89
C VAL A 11 -6.28 -10.49 80.50
N LYS A 12 -5.47 -9.46 80.27
CA LYS A 12 -5.89 -8.25 79.57
C LYS A 12 -6.19 -8.68 78.15
N VAL A 13 -7.45 -9.05 77.91
CA VAL A 13 -8.01 -9.11 76.56
C VAL A 13 -7.87 -7.70 76.01
N VAL A 14 -6.89 -7.53 75.14
CA VAL A 14 -6.61 -6.29 74.42
C VAL A 14 -7.84 -5.96 73.59
N ASN A 15 -8.59 -4.96 74.04
CA ASN A 15 -9.73 -4.36 73.35
C ASN A 15 -9.26 -3.24 72.40
N ASP A 16 -8.18 -3.45 71.65
CA ASP A 16 -7.59 -2.45 70.75
C ASP A 16 -8.12 -2.52 69.31
N SER A 17 -9.31 -3.10 69.10
CA SER A 17 -9.92 -3.14 67.76
C SER A 17 -10.39 -1.75 67.29
N ALA A 18 -10.69 -0.84 68.22
CA ALA A 18 -11.15 0.52 67.92
C ALA A 18 -10.02 1.50 67.55
N SER A 19 -8.79 1.29 68.04
CA SER A 19 -7.68 2.26 67.86
C SER A 19 -6.89 2.10 66.55
N LEU A 20 -7.08 0.99 65.83
CA LEU A 20 -6.38 0.70 64.57
C LEU A 20 -7.11 1.25 63.34
N TRP A 21 -8.38 1.64 63.47
CA TRP A 21 -9.19 2.19 62.37
C TRP A 21 -8.56 3.39 61.65
N PRO A 22 -8.00 4.41 62.35
CA PRO A 22 -7.36 5.53 61.68
C PRO A 22 -6.14 5.11 60.82
N GLN A 23 -5.38 4.12 61.28
CA GLN A 23 -4.20 3.59 60.57
C GLN A 23 -4.59 2.74 59.36
N ILE A 24 -5.64 1.93 59.47
CA ILE A 24 -6.18 1.15 58.36
C ILE A 24 -6.77 2.08 57.29
N ILE A 25 -7.53 3.10 57.68
CA ILE A 25 -8.14 4.06 56.75
C ILE A 25 -7.07 4.84 55.99
N THR A 26 -6.02 5.31 56.67
CA THR A 26 -4.91 6.03 56.02
C THR A 26 -4.05 5.13 55.14
N ALA A 27 -3.78 3.88 55.55
CA ALA A 27 -3.04 2.92 54.74
C ALA A 27 -3.81 2.49 53.47
N VAL A 28 -5.10 2.19 53.57
CA VAL A 28 -5.93 1.81 52.41
C VAL A 28 -6.13 2.99 51.46
N SER A 29 -6.33 4.20 51.97
CA SER A 29 -6.46 5.41 51.16
C SER A 29 -5.18 5.74 50.39
N SER A 30 -4.01 5.67 51.04
CA SER A 30 -2.72 5.95 50.41
C SER A 30 -2.31 4.89 49.37
N ILE A 31 -2.53 3.61 49.66
CA ILE A 31 -2.27 2.52 48.69
C ILE A 31 -3.24 2.60 47.51
N GLY A 32 -4.53 2.88 47.76
CA GLY A 32 -5.53 3.06 46.71
C GLY A 32 -5.24 4.24 45.80
N ALA A 33 -4.80 5.38 46.36
CA ALA A 33 -4.40 6.56 45.59
C ALA A 33 -3.12 6.30 44.77
N ALA A 34 -2.12 5.62 45.33
CA ALA A 34 -0.89 5.28 44.64
C ALA A 34 -1.13 4.29 43.49
N LEU A 35 -1.85 3.19 43.73
CA LEU A 35 -2.17 2.20 42.70
C LEU A 35 -3.13 2.75 41.64
N GLY A 36 -4.12 3.55 42.05
CA GLY A 36 -5.03 4.24 41.13
C GLY A 36 -4.28 5.24 40.23
N GLY A 37 -3.36 6.02 40.81
CA GLY A 37 -2.51 6.94 40.06
C GLY A 37 -1.61 6.23 39.04
N VAL A 38 -0.97 5.12 39.42
CA VAL A 38 -0.13 4.32 38.51
C VAL A 38 -0.96 3.68 37.40
N CYS A 39 -2.16 3.16 37.72
CA CYS A 39 -3.05 2.60 36.71
C CYS A 39 -3.51 3.66 35.69
N LEU A 40 -3.85 4.86 36.17
CA LEU A 40 -4.26 5.98 35.31
C LEU A 40 -3.11 6.42 34.40
N THR A 41 -1.91 6.62 34.96
CA THR A 41 -0.75 7.05 34.18
C THR A 41 -0.35 6.01 33.14
N HIS A 42 -0.38 4.71 33.49
CA HIS A 42 -0.14 3.63 32.53
C HIS A 42 -1.18 3.61 31.40
N HIS A 43 -2.46 3.82 31.71
CA HIS A 43 -3.52 3.90 30.70
C HIS A 43 -3.33 5.09 29.74
N TYR A 44 -3.04 6.29 30.28
CA TYR A 44 -2.75 7.46 29.45
C TYR A 44 -1.45 7.32 28.65
N ALA A 45 -0.42 6.69 29.22
CA ALA A 45 0.82 6.39 28.52
C ALA A 45 0.56 5.46 27.32
N ARG A 46 -0.16 4.36 27.54
CA ARG A 46 -0.58 3.46 26.46
C ARG A 46 -1.38 4.16 25.38
N SER A 47 -2.34 5.01 25.76
CA SER A 47 -3.11 5.78 24.78
C SER A 47 -2.25 6.75 23.97
N ARG A 48 -1.24 7.38 24.59
CA ARG A 48 -0.27 8.24 23.88
C ARG A 48 0.63 7.44 22.96
N GLU A 49 1.10 6.28 23.39
CA GLU A 49 1.93 5.38 22.59
C GLU A 49 1.16 4.86 21.38
N GLU A 50 -0.09 4.43 21.55
CA GLU A 50 -0.95 3.97 20.45
C GLU A 50 -1.23 5.10 19.44
N LYS A 51 -1.54 6.33 19.91
CA LYS A 51 -1.74 7.50 19.05
C LYS A 51 -0.46 7.92 18.33
N ALA A 52 0.67 7.90 19.02
CA ALA A 52 1.96 8.21 18.42
C ALA A 52 2.35 7.16 17.37
N ALA A 53 2.13 5.86 17.65
CA ALA A 53 2.36 4.78 16.72
C ALA A 53 1.44 4.87 15.49
N SER A 54 0.16 5.18 15.67
CA SER A 54 -0.78 5.35 14.54
C SER A 54 -0.43 6.56 13.69
N SER A 55 -0.04 7.69 14.30
CA SER A 55 0.38 8.90 13.59
C SER A 55 1.65 8.66 12.78
N ARG A 56 2.66 8.00 13.37
CA ARG A 56 3.88 7.58 12.66
C ARG A 56 3.57 6.65 11.50
N ARG A 57 2.69 5.66 11.69
CA ARG A 57 2.28 4.74 10.63
C ARG A 57 1.55 5.44 9.49
N GLN A 58 0.72 6.45 9.79
CA GLN A 58 0.03 7.25 8.78
C GLN A 58 1.00 8.15 8.01
N ALA A 59 1.96 8.77 8.68
CA ALA A 59 3.00 9.58 8.03
C ALA A 59 3.85 8.73 7.08
N GLU A 60 4.28 7.54 7.53
CA GLU A 60 5.02 6.56 6.73
C GLU A 60 4.20 6.09 5.52
N LEU A 61 2.92 5.76 5.74
CA LEU A 61 2.01 5.37 4.66
C LEU A 61 1.87 6.48 3.61
N TYR A 62 1.73 7.72 4.05
CA TYR A 62 1.60 8.87 3.16
C TYR A 62 2.89 9.08 2.34
N PHE A 63 4.06 8.99 2.98
CA PHE A 63 5.37 9.10 2.33
C PHE A 63 5.54 8.05 1.24
N ILE A 64 5.47 6.76 1.58
CA ILE A 64 5.64 5.66 0.62
C ILE A 64 4.59 5.72 -0.48
N SER A 65 3.34 6.07 -0.15
CA SER A 65 2.29 6.20 -1.15
C SER A 65 2.57 7.34 -2.14
N THR A 66 3.23 8.41 -1.72
CA THR A 66 3.56 9.54 -2.58
C THR A 66 4.60 9.13 -3.62
N GLU A 67 5.69 8.51 -3.16
CA GLU A 67 6.73 7.95 -4.04
C GLU A 67 6.13 6.97 -5.05
N LEU A 68 5.38 5.97 -4.56
CA LEU A 68 4.76 4.97 -5.42
C LEU A 68 3.80 5.55 -6.45
N VAL A 69 3.02 6.57 -6.07
CA VAL A 69 2.10 7.24 -6.99
C VAL A 69 2.88 7.82 -8.16
N PHE A 70 3.96 8.57 -7.92
CA PHE A 70 4.70 9.19 -9.02
C PHE A 70 5.43 8.17 -9.90
N HIS A 71 6.00 7.10 -9.33
CA HIS A 71 6.58 6.01 -10.11
C HIS A 71 5.54 5.32 -11.01
N LEU A 72 4.36 5.01 -10.45
CA LEU A 72 3.27 4.39 -11.21
C LEU A 72 2.71 5.32 -12.29
N GLU A 73 2.63 6.63 -12.00
CA GLU A 73 2.12 7.61 -12.96
C GLU A 73 3.08 7.83 -14.13
N ARG A 74 4.38 7.94 -13.85
CA ARG A 74 5.42 7.99 -14.89
C ARG A 74 5.39 6.73 -15.76
N TYR A 75 5.36 5.55 -15.14
CA TYR A 75 5.26 4.31 -15.88
C TYR A 75 3.99 4.23 -16.75
N ALA A 76 2.86 4.75 -16.25
CA ALA A 76 1.63 4.82 -17.03
C ALA A 76 1.73 5.78 -18.23
N GLN A 77 2.44 6.91 -18.09
CA GLN A 77 2.72 7.84 -19.20
C GLN A 77 3.55 7.15 -20.28
N GLU A 78 4.65 6.50 -19.91
CA GLU A 78 5.50 5.76 -20.84
C GLU A 78 4.73 4.63 -21.55
N CYS A 79 3.85 3.92 -20.85
CA CYS A 79 2.95 2.96 -21.47
C CYS A 79 2.02 3.61 -22.52
N ALA A 80 1.51 4.82 -22.24
CA ALA A 80 0.65 5.53 -23.19
C ALA A 80 1.44 6.00 -24.41
N ASP A 81 2.71 6.36 -24.24
CA ASP A 81 3.60 6.73 -25.34
C ASP A 81 3.90 5.53 -26.23
N VAL A 82 4.21 4.35 -25.66
CA VAL A 82 4.34 3.11 -26.44
C VAL A 82 3.04 2.74 -27.16
N VAL A 83 1.89 3.01 -26.55
CA VAL A 83 0.58 2.75 -27.18
C VAL A 83 0.33 3.66 -28.39
N LYS A 84 0.90 4.87 -28.39
CA LYS A 84 0.83 5.83 -29.49
C LYS A 84 1.96 5.69 -30.51
N ASP A 85 2.95 4.83 -30.25
CA ASP A 85 4.08 4.60 -31.15
C ASP A 85 3.59 4.00 -32.48
N GLU A 86 3.67 4.80 -33.53
CA GLU A 86 3.42 4.39 -34.92
C GLU A 86 4.70 3.91 -35.60
N GLY A 87 5.85 4.03 -34.93
CA GLY A 87 7.17 3.76 -35.48
C GLY A 87 7.62 4.78 -36.51
N GLN A 88 8.84 4.59 -36.99
CA GLN A 88 9.45 5.39 -38.05
C GLN A 88 10.11 4.47 -39.08
N GLU A 89 9.95 4.78 -40.36
CA GLU A 89 10.62 4.04 -41.43
C GLU A 89 12.13 4.28 -41.40
N ASP A 90 12.90 3.19 -41.48
CA ASP A 90 14.35 3.21 -41.64
C ASP A 90 14.75 3.43 -43.10
N ASP A 91 16.06 3.60 -43.37
CA ASP A 91 16.60 3.82 -44.72
C ASP A 91 16.30 2.68 -45.71
N LYS A 92 15.81 1.53 -45.22
CA LYS A 92 15.42 0.36 -46.01
C LYS A 92 13.90 0.26 -46.20
N GLY A 93 13.14 1.24 -45.71
CA GLY A 93 11.68 1.28 -45.76
C GLY A 93 11.00 0.35 -44.75
N TYR A 94 11.69 -0.07 -43.68
CA TYR A 94 11.09 -0.86 -42.61
C TYR A 94 10.67 0.03 -41.44
N THR A 95 9.43 -0.10 -41.00
CA THR A 95 8.93 0.61 -39.83
C THR A 95 9.55 0.04 -38.56
N ARG A 96 10.28 0.86 -37.80
CA ARG A 96 10.91 0.48 -36.52
C ARG A 96 10.20 1.17 -35.37
N THR A 97 10.14 0.49 -34.23
CA THR A 97 9.60 1.08 -32.99
C THR A 97 10.50 2.21 -32.52
N THR A 98 9.92 3.36 -32.18
CA THR A 98 10.69 4.54 -31.76
C THR A 98 10.73 4.68 -30.25
N ILE A 99 9.73 4.11 -29.56
CA ILE A 99 9.54 4.30 -28.12
C ILE A 99 9.68 2.96 -27.40
N SER A 100 10.41 2.95 -26.29
CA SER A 100 10.39 1.84 -25.32
C SER A 100 10.04 2.41 -23.96
N ALA A 101 9.09 1.79 -23.27
CA ALA A 101 8.86 2.12 -21.87
C ALA A 101 9.99 1.53 -21.02
N GLU A 102 10.41 2.26 -20.00
CA GLU A 102 11.37 1.77 -19.03
C GLU A 102 10.72 0.68 -18.16
N ALA A 103 11.54 -0.20 -17.58
CA ALA A 103 11.05 -1.16 -16.62
C ALA A 103 10.62 -0.42 -15.35
N PHE A 104 9.38 -0.61 -14.91
CA PHE A 104 8.95 -0.17 -13.58
C PHE A 104 9.78 -0.90 -12.52
N SER A 105 10.58 -0.15 -11.78
CA SER A 105 11.19 -0.60 -10.53
C SER A 105 10.61 0.20 -9.37
N ALA A 106 10.52 -0.47 -8.24
CA ALA A 106 10.19 0.14 -6.96
C ALA A 106 11.23 -0.22 -5.89
N ASP A 107 12.39 -0.71 -6.32
CA ASP A 107 13.47 -1.13 -5.43
C ASP A 107 14.26 0.08 -4.88
N ASP A 108 14.11 1.24 -5.53
CA ASP A 108 14.66 2.54 -5.13
C ASP A 108 13.77 3.33 -4.17
N ILE A 109 12.57 2.82 -3.85
CA ILE A 109 11.63 3.49 -2.96
C ILE A 109 11.92 3.12 -1.51
N ASP A 110 12.32 4.13 -0.74
CA ASP A 110 12.59 4.03 0.69
C ASP A 110 11.29 3.86 1.53
N GLY A 111 11.45 3.31 2.74
CA GLY A 111 10.39 3.17 3.73
C GLY A 111 9.89 1.75 4.01
N ASP A 112 9.09 1.59 5.07
CA ASP A 112 8.49 0.32 5.45
C ASP A 112 7.24 -0.01 4.63
N TRP A 113 7.41 -0.85 3.60
CA TRP A 113 6.33 -1.34 2.75
C TRP A 113 5.19 -2.06 3.51
N ARG A 114 5.41 -2.50 4.76
CA ARG A 114 4.38 -3.15 5.60
C ARG A 114 3.28 -2.20 6.06
N VAL A 115 3.43 -0.89 5.87
CA VAL A 115 2.37 0.08 6.14
C VAL A 115 1.25 0.01 5.09
N LEU A 116 1.56 -0.44 3.88
CA LEU A 116 0.60 -0.54 2.78
C LEU A 116 -0.42 -1.67 3.01
N PRO A 117 -1.67 -1.50 2.54
CA PRO A 117 -2.62 -2.60 2.49
C PRO A 117 -2.07 -3.76 1.66
N ALA A 118 -2.16 -4.99 2.18
CA ALA A 118 -1.58 -6.18 1.57
C ALA A 118 -1.94 -6.36 0.08
N ARG A 119 -3.20 -6.06 -0.29
CA ARG A 119 -3.68 -6.14 -1.68
C ARG A 119 -3.00 -5.13 -2.60
N ILE A 120 -2.69 -3.92 -2.12
CA ILE A 120 -1.99 -2.89 -2.92
C ILE A 120 -0.54 -3.31 -3.10
N MET A 121 0.13 -3.67 -2.01
CA MET A 121 1.52 -4.16 -2.03
C MET A 121 1.68 -5.34 -3.00
N TYR A 122 0.80 -6.34 -2.92
CA TYR A 122 0.79 -7.48 -3.83
C TYR A 122 0.68 -7.04 -5.29
N ARG A 123 -0.25 -6.14 -5.63
CA ARG A 123 -0.47 -5.71 -7.02
C ARG A 123 0.67 -4.86 -7.58
N ILE A 124 1.38 -4.12 -6.74
CA ILE A 124 2.58 -3.38 -7.14
C ILE A 124 3.71 -4.36 -7.44
N ARG A 125 3.93 -5.35 -6.56
CA ARG A 125 4.93 -6.42 -6.79
C ARG A 125 4.56 -7.34 -7.95
N GLU A 126 3.27 -7.54 -8.23
CA GLU A 126 2.82 -8.27 -9.41
C GLU A 126 3.21 -7.54 -10.71
N LEU A 127 3.26 -6.20 -10.70
CA LEU A 127 3.61 -5.40 -11.87
C LEU A 127 5.02 -5.74 -12.38
N THR A 128 5.98 -5.96 -11.49
CA THR A 128 7.37 -6.30 -11.86
C THR A 128 7.48 -7.67 -12.54
N VAL A 129 6.52 -8.57 -12.31
CA VAL A 129 6.44 -9.88 -12.98
C VAL A 129 5.74 -9.78 -14.34
N LEU A 130 4.71 -8.94 -14.45
CA LEU A 130 3.90 -8.83 -15.67
C LEU A 130 4.61 -8.09 -16.81
N ILE A 131 5.51 -7.17 -16.48
CA ILE A 131 6.29 -6.40 -17.46
C ILE A 131 7.17 -7.31 -18.32
N PRO A 132 8.07 -8.14 -17.74
CA PRO A 132 8.87 -9.05 -18.55
C PRO A 132 8.01 -10.10 -19.26
N GLU A 133 6.88 -10.52 -18.66
CA GLU A 133 5.94 -11.42 -19.32
C GLU A 133 5.34 -10.80 -20.60
N ALA A 134 4.89 -9.55 -20.53
CA ALA A 134 4.40 -8.79 -21.68
C ALA A 134 5.46 -8.61 -22.76
N ASN A 135 6.69 -8.24 -22.38
CA ASN A 135 7.81 -8.08 -23.31
C ASN A 135 8.14 -9.40 -24.01
N ARG A 136 8.06 -10.52 -23.30
CA ARG A 136 8.23 -11.85 -23.90
C ARG A 136 7.15 -12.14 -24.95
N TYR A 137 5.89 -11.84 -24.68
CA TYR A 137 4.83 -12.00 -25.69
C TYR A 137 5.08 -11.14 -26.92
N ILE A 138 5.50 -9.89 -26.75
CA ILE A 138 5.85 -8.99 -27.85
C ILE A 138 7.01 -9.57 -28.67
N SER A 139 8.06 -10.06 -28.00
CA SER A 139 9.21 -10.67 -28.67
C SER A 139 8.81 -11.88 -29.49
N VAL A 140 7.96 -12.76 -28.95
CA VAL A 140 7.45 -13.93 -29.68
C VAL A 140 6.66 -13.48 -30.91
N ILE A 141 5.77 -12.50 -30.80
CA ILE A 141 5.04 -12.01 -31.97
C ILE A 141 5.98 -11.40 -33.01
N TYR A 142 6.99 -10.64 -32.58
CA TYR A 142 7.99 -10.05 -33.46
C TYR A 142 8.74 -11.10 -34.29
N GLU A 143 9.06 -12.27 -33.72
CA GLU A 143 9.70 -13.38 -34.43
C GLU A 143 8.83 -13.97 -35.56
N PHE A 144 7.50 -13.89 -35.43
CA PHE A 144 6.54 -14.40 -36.42
C PHE A 144 5.95 -13.33 -37.34
N ASP A 145 6.25 -12.06 -37.09
CA ASP A 145 5.74 -10.94 -37.87
C ASP A 145 6.65 -10.63 -39.06
N ALA A 146 6.10 -10.00 -40.09
CA ALA A 146 6.80 -9.76 -41.34
C ALA A 146 7.02 -8.26 -41.62
N PRO A 147 8.17 -7.87 -42.19
CA PRO A 147 8.37 -6.52 -42.70
C PRO A 147 7.44 -6.24 -43.91
N PRO A 148 7.19 -4.97 -44.24
CA PRO A 148 7.90 -3.77 -43.76
C PRO A 148 7.31 -3.12 -42.50
N ASP A 149 6.03 -3.34 -42.20
CA ASP A 149 5.26 -2.53 -41.24
C ASP A 149 5.15 -3.15 -39.84
N TRP A 150 5.47 -4.44 -39.68
CA TRP A 150 5.42 -5.16 -38.40
C TRP A 150 4.07 -4.99 -37.68
N GLN A 151 2.99 -5.08 -38.46
CA GLN A 151 1.66 -4.74 -38.01
C GLN A 151 1.23 -5.53 -36.76
N MET A 152 1.58 -6.82 -36.69
CA MET A 152 1.20 -7.68 -35.56
C MET A 152 1.99 -7.32 -34.30
N THR A 153 3.26 -6.96 -34.45
CA THR A 153 4.13 -6.49 -33.37
C THR A 153 3.61 -5.19 -32.77
N PHE A 154 3.32 -4.18 -33.60
CA PHE A 154 2.73 -2.93 -33.11
C PHE A 154 1.36 -3.13 -32.46
N ARG A 155 0.56 -4.07 -32.98
CA ARG A 155 -0.73 -4.42 -32.37
C ARG A 155 -0.57 -5.10 -31.01
N GLU A 156 0.36 -6.03 -30.87
CA GLU A 156 0.65 -6.72 -29.61
C GLU A 156 1.23 -5.75 -28.58
N ARG A 157 2.18 -4.90 -28.98
CA ARG A 157 2.75 -3.84 -28.14
C ARG A 157 1.67 -2.95 -27.56
N ARG A 158 0.79 -2.40 -28.40
CA ARG A 158 -0.34 -1.56 -27.96
C ARG A 158 -1.26 -2.29 -26.99
N TYR A 159 -1.52 -3.58 -27.23
CA TYR A 159 -2.36 -4.36 -26.32
C TYR A 159 -1.73 -4.60 -24.95
N GLN A 160 -0.46 -5.01 -24.91
CA GLN A 160 0.22 -5.33 -23.66
C GLN A 160 0.45 -4.06 -22.81
N TYR A 161 0.97 -2.99 -23.43
CA TYR A 161 1.23 -1.74 -22.73
C TYR A 161 -0.05 -0.99 -22.32
N SER A 162 -1.15 -1.09 -23.08
CA SER A 162 -2.45 -0.57 -22.62
C SER A 162 -2.96 -1.25 -21.35
N ARG A 163 -2.74 -2.57 -21.22
CA ARG A 163 -3.10 -3.33 -20.00
C ARG A 163 -2.21 -2.98 -18.82
N LEU A 164 -0.90 -2.92 -19.02
CA LEU A 164 0.08 -2.60 -17.98
C LEU A 164 -0.11 -1.16 -17.47
N GLY A 165 -0.17 -0.19 -18.38
CA GLY A 165 -0.44 1.20 -18.04
C GLY A 165 -1.76 1.36 -17.28
N MET A 166 -2.83 0.68 -17.71
CA MET A 166 -4.12 0.77 -17.01
C MET A 166 -4.06 0.18 -15.58
N ARG A 167 -3.28 -0.89 -15.36
CA ARG A 167 -3.02 -1.40 -14.00
C ARG A 167 -2.30 -0.35 -13.15
N ALA A 168 -1.28 0.31 -13.71
CA ALA A 168 -0.53 1.36 -13.02
C ALA A 168 -1.41 2.57 -12.65
N VAL A 169 -2.23 3.07 -13.60
CA VAL A 169 -3.22 4.13 -13.35
C VAL A 169 -4.15 3.77 -12.19
N LEU A 170 -4.70 2.54 -12.19
CA LEU A 170 -5.61 2.10 -11.13
C LEU A 170 -4.92 1.99 -9.77
N LEU A 171 -3.65 1.58 -9.72
CA LEU A 171 -2.88 1.53 -8.49
C LEU A 171 -2.58 2.92 -7.94
N ALA A 172 -2.14 3.85 -8.79
CA ALA A 172 -1.91 5.24 -8.41
C ALA A 172 -3.19 5.89 -7.85
N LYS A 173 -4.34 5.71 -8.51
CA LYS A 173 -5.64 6.23 -8.02
C LYS A 173 -6.05 5.63 -6.68
N ARG A 174 -5.79 4.33 -6.45
CA ARG A 174 -6.09 3.67 -5.18
C ARG A 174 -5.21 4.18 -4.05
N LEU A 175 -3.92 4.38 -4.30
CA LEU A 175 -2.98 4.97 -3.33
C LEU A 175 -3.36 6.40 -2.98
N ARG A 176 -3.70 7.22 -3.98
CA ARG A 176 -4.20 8.59 -3.76
C ARG A 176 -5.45 8.60 -2.88
N LYS A 177 -6.44 7.75 -3.20
CA LYS A 177 -7.68 7.63 -2.42
C LYS A 177 -7.42 7.15 -0.99
N LEU A 178 -6.48 6.22 -0.80
CA LEU A 178 -6.13 5.69 0.53
C LEU A 178 -5.61 6.78 1.47
N ASN A 179 -4.91 7.78 0.93
CA ASN A 179 -4.22 8.83 1.70
C ASN A 179 -4.86 10.21 1.58
N GLY A 180 -6.00 10.34 0.92
CA GLY A 180 -6.64 11.64 0.69
C GLY A 180 -5.81 12.60 -0.16
N MET A 181 -4.94 12.07 -1.03
CA MET A 181 -4.11 12.89 -1.93
C MET A 181 -4.95 13.54 -3.03
N PRO A 182 -4.46 14.64 -3.65
CA PRO A 182 -5.11 15.26 -4.80
C PRO A 182 -5.36 14.27 -5.94
N SER A 183 -6.27 14.61 -6.86
CA SER A 183 -6.52 13.79 -8.06
C SER A 183 -5.30 13.76 -8.99
N SER A 184 -5.14 12.63 -9.69
CA SER A 184 -4.09 12.45 -10.69
C SER A 184 -4.32 13.30 -11.94
N HIS A 185 -3.25 13.83 -12.55
CA HIS A 185 -3.35 14.49 -13.86
C HIS A 185 -3.66 13.49 -14.99
N LEU A 186 -3.51 12.18 -14.75
CA LEU A 186 -3.72 11.14 -15.76
C LEU A 186 -5.18 11.00 -16.19
N ASP A 187 -6.11 11.58 -15.42
CA ASP A 187 -7.56 11.57 -15.64
C ASP A 187 -8.11 13.01 -15.70
N ASN A 188 -7.49 13.84 -16.55
CA ASN A 188 -7.87 15.25 -16.72
C ASN A 188 -9.09 15.47 -17.65
N GLY A 189 -9.84 14.41 -17.98
CA GLY A 189 -11.02 14.47 -18.85
C GLY A 189 -10.70 14.71 -20.35
N SER A 190 -9.43 14.92 -20.71
CA SER A 190 -9.01 15.07 -22.10
C SER A 190 -8.98 13.73 -22.83
N CYS A 191 -9.28 13.75 -24.13
CA CYS A 191 -9.06 12.60 -25.01
C CYS A 191 -7.58 12.22 -25.14
N TRP A 192 -6.67 13.14 -24.79
CA TRP A 192 -5.22 12.93 -24.76
C TRP A 192 -4.72 12.45 -23.40
N SER A 193 -5.59 12.35 -22.40
CA SER A 193 -5.21 11.86 -21.07
C SER A 193 -4.67 10.44 -21.15
N VAL A 194 -3.66 10.14 -20.33
CA VAL A 194 -3.04 8.80 -20.26
C VAL A 194 -4.10 7.74 -20.00
N GLN A 195 -5.01 7.99 -19.06
CA GLN A 195 -6.10 7.05 -18.77
C GLN A 195 -6.99 6.83 -20.00
N HIS A 196 -7.36 7.89 -20.73
CA HIS A 196 -8.21 7.76 -21.91
C HIS A 196 -7.52 6.97 -23.03
N VAL A 197 -6.26 7.30 -23.35
CA VAL A 197 -5.46 6.62 -24.38
C VAL A 197 -5.36 5.13 -24.10
N LEU A 198 -4.92 4.77 -22.89
CA LEU A 198 -4.76 3.37 -22.48
C LEU A 198 -6.11 2.64 -22.51
N TRP A 199 -7.18 3.28 -22.01
CA TRP A 199 -8.50 2.66 -21.95
C TRP A 199 -9.14 2.49 -23.33
N ALA A 200 -8.96 3.46 -24.23
CA ALA A 200 -9.46 3.40 -25.60
C ALA A 200 -8.81 2.24 -26.37
N GLU A 201 -7.48 2.14 -26.33
CA GLU A 201 -6.74 1.08 -27.03
C GLU A 201 -7.00 -0.30 -26.41
N TRP A 202 -7.06 -0.40 -25.09
CA TRP A 202 -7.43 -1.65 -24.44
C TRP A 202 -8.81 -2.16 -24.87
N ARG A 203 -9.82 -1.27 -24.93
CA ARG A 203 -11.17 -1.65 -25.38
C ARG A 203 -11.21 -2.06 -26.84
N LYS A 204 -10.50 -1.33 -27.71
CA LYS A 204 -10.37 -1.63 -29.14
C LYS A 204 -9.78 -3.02 -29.35
N GLN A 205 -8.66 -3.32 -28.69
CA GLN A 205 -8.00 -4.62 -28.80
C GLN A 205 -8.83 -5.75 -28.20
N ARG A 206 -9.48 -5.53 -27.05
CA ARG A 206 -10.36 -6.54 -26.44
C ARG A 206 -11.53 -6.92 -27.37
N LYS A 207 -12.18 -5.94 -27.99
CA LYS A 207 -13.25 -6.20 -28.97
C LYS A 207 -12.74 -6.97 -30.18
N SER A 208 -11.59 -6.57 -30.72
CA SER A 208 -11.02 -7.25 -31.88
C SER A 208 -10.60 -8.69 -31.59
N ARG A 209 -9.99 -8.95 -30.42
CA ARG A 209 -9.65 -10.31 -29.97
C ARG A 209 -10.87 -11.18 -29.71
N ALA A 210 -11.95 -10.62 -29.15
CA ALA A 210 -13.20 -11.36 -28.96
C ALA A 210 -13.80 -11.82 -30.30
N ARG A 211 -13.76 -10.96 -31.34
CA ARG A 211 -14.19 -11.33 -32.70
C ARG A 211 -13.32 -12.43 -33.32
N MET A 212 -12.01 -12.40 -33.09
CA MET A 212 -11.11 -13.46 -33.59
C MET A 212 -11.31 -14.80 -32.86
N ALA A 213 -11.71 -14.78 -31.58
CA ALA A 213 -11.94 -15.99 -30.79
C ALA A 213 -13.31 -16.65 -31.05
N CYS A 214 -14.28 -15.89 -31.57
CA CYS A 214 -15.59 -16.37 -31.97
C CYS A 214 -15.83 -15.92 -33.42
N PRO A 215 -15.20 -16.57 -34.41
CA PRO A 215 -15.49 -16.29 -35.82
C PRO A 215 -16.97 -16.61 -36.05
N ASP A 216 -17.72 -15.62 -36.53
CA ASP A 216 -19.13 -15.81 -36.91
C ASP A 216 -19.20 -16.99 -37.91
N THR A 217 -19.85 -18.08 -37.50
CA THR A 217 -20.12 -19.27 -38.32
C THR A 217 -21.16 -19.00 -39.40
#